data_AF-A0A653DK79-F1
#
_entry.id   AF-A0A653DK79-F1
#
_cell.length_a   1.000
_cell.length_b   1.000
_cell.length_c   1.000
_cell.angle_alpha   90.00
_cell.angle_beta   90.00
_cell.angle_gamma   90.00
#
_symmetry.space_group_name_H-M   'P 1'
#
loop_
_entity.id
_entity.type
_entity.pdbx_description
1 polymer ?
#
loop_
_entity_poly.entity_id
_entity_poly.type
_entity_poly.pdbx_seq_one_letter_code
_entity_poly.pdbx_strand_id
1 'polypeptide(L)'
;MSNYAKYADLVKQSTEYARRMARLSNRIFGEVARPTNSKSMKVVKLFSEEPIHLRREVHAYYPRHIETGKLMMKLREYGLYRDEHADFKDEMDRMRALRGKPKHIRKTKAQREQEANSLTSST
;
A
#
# COMPACT_ATOMS: atom_id res chain seq x y z
N MET A 1 -24.21 25.25 -43.05
CA MET A 1 -24.16 24.71 -41.66
C MET A 1 -24.84 23.35 -41.65
N SER A 2 -24.20 22.31 -41.10
CA SER A 2 -24.73 20.95 -41.03
C SER A 2 -25.98 20.88 -40.13
N ASN A 3 -26.98 20.09 -40.51
CA ASN A 3 -28.20 19.88 -39.72
C ASN A 3 -27.91 19.35 -38.30
N TYR A 4 -26.78 18.66 -38.07
CA TYR A 4 -26.35 18.21 -36.75
C TYR A 4 -26.14 19.36 -35.75
N ALA A 5 -25.63 20.50 -36.20
CA ALA A 5 -25.40 21.65 -35.33
C ALA A 5 -26.73 22.20 -34.76
N LYS A 6 -27.81 22.19 -35.57
CA LYS A 6 -29.15 22.61 -35.13
C LYS A 6 -29.68 21.72 -33.99
N TYR A 7 -29.44 20.41 -34.05
CA TYR A 7 -29.86 19.49 -32.99
C TYR A 7 -29.06 19.67 -31.70
N ALA A 8 -27.75 19.94 -31.80
CA ALA A 8 -26.92 20.24 -30.64
C ALA A 8 -27.37 21.54 -29.93
N ASP A 9 -27.77 22.56 -30.68
CA ASP A 9 -28.29 23.80 -30.12
C ASP A 9 -29.69 23.65 -29.52
N LEU A 10 -30.53 22.74 -30.07
CA LEU A 10 -31.84 22.42 -29.49
C LEU A 10 -31.73 21.75 -28.12
N VAL A 11 -30.71 20.92 -27.89
CA VAL A 11 -30.42 20.29 -26.58
C VAL A 11 -30.03 21.34 -25.52
N LYS A 12 -29.42 22.46 -25.93
CA LYS A 12 -29.08 23.57 -25.02
C LYS A 12 -30.30 24.43 -24.64
N GLN A 13 -31.41 24.35 -25.38
CA GLN A 13 -32.63 25.09 -25.06
C GLN A 13 -33.37 24.44 -23.89
N SER A 14 -34.01 25.25 -23.03
CA SER A 14 -34.74 24.79 -21.84
C SER A 14 -36.14 24.23 -22.13
N THR A 15 -36.40 23.79 -23.36
CA THR A 15 -37.70 23.25 -23.76
C THR A 15 -38.06 21.99 -22.97
N GLU A 16 -39.34 21.68 -22.91
CA GLU A 16 -39.84 20.46 -22.25
C GLU A 16 -39.27 19.20 -22.91
N TYR A 17 -39.23 19.18 -24.25
CA TYR A 17 -38.61 18.12 -25.04
C TYR A 17 -37.12 17.93 -24.71
N ALA A 18 -36.34 19.02 -24.66
CA ALA A 18 -34.91 18.94 -24.33
C ALA A 18 -34.67 18.34 -22.93
N ARG A 19 -35.49 18.70 -21.94
CA ARG A 19 -35.43 18.10 -20.59
C ARG A 19 -35.77 16.60 -20.60
N ARG A 20 -36.74 16.17 -21.41
CA ARG A 20 -37.05 14.73 -21.59
C ARG A 20 -35.91 13.98 -22.26
N MET A 21 -35.32 14.56 -23.30
CA MET A 21 -34.18 13.97 -24.01
C MET A 21 -32.96 13.84 -23.11
N ALA A 22 -32.61 14.88 -22.35
CA ALA A 22 -31.51 14.82 -21.38
C ALA A 22 -31.74 13.77 -20.28
N ARG A 23 -32.97 13.65 -19.78
CA ARG A 23 -33.30 12.59 -18.82
C ARG A 23 -33.19 11.19 -19.43
N LEU A 24 -33.61 11.03 -20.69
CA LEU A 24 -33.53 9.76 -21.41
C LEU A 24 -32.07 9.37 -21.68
N SER A 25 -31.23 10.28 -22.18
CA SER A 25 -29.81 10.02 -22.40
C SER A 25 -29.13 9.59 -21.11
N ASN A 26 -29.38 10.28 -19.99
CA ASN A 26 -28.78 9.94 -18.71
C ASN A 26 -29.19 8.53 -18.24
N ARG A 27 -30.42 8.09 -18.53
CA ARG A 27 -30.84 6.71 -18.23
C ARG A 27 -30.17 5.67 -19.12
N ILE A 28 -30.02 5.97 -20.41
CA ILE A 28 -29.37 5.09 -21.38
C ILE A 28 -27.90 4.88 -21.02
N PHE A 29 -27.20 5.96 -20.64
CA PHE A 29 -25.77 5.93 -20.34
C PHE A 29 -25.43 5.72 -18.85
N GLY A 30 -26.43 5.52 -17.98
CA GLY A 30 -26.22 5.27 -16.55
C GLY A 30 -25.75 6.49 -15.74
N GLU A 31 -25.95 7.70 -16.26
CA GLU A 31 -25.69 8.95 -15.57
C GLU A 31 -26.86 9.34 -14.63
N VAL A 32 -26.72 10.47 -13.94
CA VAL A 32 -27.73 10.95 -12.98
C VAL A 32 -28.98 11.45 -13.73
N ALA A 33 -30.05 10.65 -13.74
CA ALA A 33 -31.29 10.98 -14.46
C ALA A 33 -32.23 11.95 -13.70
N ARG A 34 -32.14 12.00 -12.38
CA ARG A 34 -32.94 12.92 -11.55
C ARG A 34 -32.18 14.22 -11.32
N PRO A 35 -32.81 15.40 -11.51
CA PRO A 35 -32.14 16.66 -11.23
C PRO A 35 -31.72 16.67 -9.75
N THR A 36 -30.42 16.80 -9.53
CA THR A 36 -29.79 16.64 -8.22
C THR A 36 -29.03 17.92 -7.89
N ASN A 37 -29.01 18.31 -6.61
CA ASN A 37 -28.28 19.51 -6.17
C ASN A 37 -26.77 19.34 -6.41
N SER A 38 -26.06 20.45 -6.67
CA SER A 38 -24.60 20.47 -6.86
C SER A 38 -23.84 19.87 -5.67
N LYS A 39 -24.32 20.07 -4.43
CA LYS A 39 -23.74 19.44 -3.23
C LYS A 39 -23.84 17.91 -3.26
N SER A 40 -24.97 17.37 -3.71
CA SER A 40 -25.23 15.94 -3.78
C SER A 40 -24.44 15.26 -4.91
N MET A 41 -24.08 15.99 -5.97
CA MET A 41 -23.18 15.48 -7.03
C MET A 41 -21.77 15.16 -6.52
N LYS A 42 -21.35 15.67 -5.35
CA LYS A 42 -20.09 15.28 -4.70
C LYS A 42 -20.03 13.78 -4.42
N VAL A 43 -21.15 13.18 -4.03
CA VAL A 43 -21.22 11.75 -3.70
C VAL A 43 -20.98 10.92 -4.96
N VAL A 44 -21.59 11.31 -6.09
CA VAL A 44 -21.37 10.65 -7.39
C VAL A 44 -19.88 10.68 -7.76
N LYS A 45 -19.22 11.83 -7.60
CA LYS A 45 -17.78 11.97 -7.86
C LYS A 45 -16.92 11.10 -6.94
N LEU A 46 -17.25 11.09 -5.65
CA LEU A 46 -16.50 10.31 -4.65
C LEU A 46 -16.53 8.81 -4.94
N PHE A 47 -17.64 8.30 -5.47
CA PHE A 47 -17.79 6.89 -5.83
C PHE A 47 -17.37 6.58 -7.27
N SER A 48 -17.31 7.57 -8.17
CA SER A 48 -16.77 7.38 -9.51
C SER A 48 -15.25 7.33 -9.53
N GLU A 49 -14.60 7.97 -8.55
CA GLU A 49 -13.14 8.02 -8.42
C GLU A 49 -12.63 6.96 -7.44
N GLU A 50 -11.38 6.53 -7.63
CA GLU A 50 -10.71 5.68 -6.66
C GLU A 50 -10.41 6.47 -5.36
N PRO A 51 -10.81 5.94 -4.19
CA PRO A 51 -10.49 6.55 -2.90
C PRO A 51 -8.99 6.75 -2.72
N ILE A 52 -8.61 7.89 -2.15
CA ILE A 52 -7.20 8.31 -2.03
C ILE A 52 -6.31 7.25 -1.38
N HIS A 53 -6.80 6.57 -0.34
CA HIS A 53 -6.05 5.56 0.40
C HIS A 53 -5.78 4.27 -0.39
N LEU A 54 -6.59 3.97 -1.41
CA LEU A 54 -6.40 2.80 -2.27
C LEU A 54 -5.47 3.08 -3.44
N ARG A 55 -5.27 4.35 -3.80
CA ARG A 55 -4.36 4.75 -4.87
C ARG A 55 -2.97 4.19 -4.60
N ARG A 56 -2.37 3.57 -5.62
CA ARG A 56 -1.04 2.95 -5.56
C ARG A 56 0.04 3.90 -5.03
N GLU A 57 -0.02 5.15 -5.47
CA GLU A 57 0.90 6.21 -5.05
C GLU A 57 0.91 6.43 -3.54
N VAL A 58 -0.22 6.16 -2.87
CA VAL A 58 -0.40 6.36 -1.43
C VAL A 58 -0.02 5.11 -0.65
N HIS A 59 -0.63 3.95 -0.95
CA HIS A 59 -0.40 2.75 -0.14
C HIS A 59 0.93 2.06 -0.43
N ALA A 60 1.45 2.15 -1.66
CA ALA A 60 2.70 1.52 -2.06
C ALA A 60 3.87 2.52 -2.05
N TYR A 61 3.78 3.56 -1.21
CA TYR A 61 4.79 4.61 -1.12
C TYR A 61 6.18 4.06 -0.75
N TYR A 62 6.26 3.20 0.26
CA TYR A 62 7.50 2.54 0.65
C TYR A 62 7.64 1.17 -0.03
N PRO A 63 8.83 0.83 -0.55
CA PRO A 63 9.08 -0.51 -1.07
C PRO A 63 9.04 -1.56 0.05
N ARG A 64 8.82 -2.81 -0.35
CA ARG A 64 8.75 -3.98 0.55
C ARG A 64 10.14 -4.40 1.04
N HIS A 65 10.80 -3.53 1.80
CA HIS A 65 12.19 -3.70 2.25
C HIS A 65 12.41 -4.94 3.14
N ILE A 66 11.39 -5.41 3.85
CA ILE A 66 11.46 -6.64 4.66
C ILE A 66 11.60 -7.87 3.75
N GLU A 67 10.83 -7.93 2.67
CA GLU A 67 10.86 -9.05 1.73
C GLU A 67 12.19 -9.06 0.98
N THR A 68 12.62 -7.89 0.48
CA THR A 68 13.92 -7.77 -0.21
C THR A 68 15.09 -8.06 0.73
N GLY A 69 15.06 -7.58 1.97
CA GLY A 69 16.09 -7.89 2.96
C GLY A 69 16.18 -9.38 3.26
N LYS A 70 15.04 -10.06 3.47
CA LYS A 70 15.00 -11.52 3.67
C LYS A 70 15.51 -12.28 2.45
N LEU A 71 15.16 -11.82 1.24
CA LEU A 71 15.65 -12.41 0.00
C LEU A 71 17.18 -12.34 -0.07
N MET A 72 17.75 -11.15 0.14
CA MET A 72 19.21 -10.95 0.06
C MET A 72 19.97 -11.74 1.14
N MET A 73 19.41 -11.83 2.35
CA MET A 73 19.98 -12.68 3.40
C MET A 73 20.04 -14.15 2.99
N LYS A 74 18.96 -14.70 2.42
CA LYS A 74 18.94 -16.09 1.92
C LYS A 74 19.92 -16.31 0.78
N LEU A 75 20.03 -15.35 -0.14
CA LEU A 75 20.99 -15.42 -1.23
C LEU A 75 22.44 -15.44 -0.72
N ARG A 76 22.72 -14.69 0.36
CA ARG A 76 24.02 -14.77 1.06
C ARG A 76 24.25 -16.14 1.68
N GLU A 77 23.25 -16.70 2.36
CA GLU A 77 23.33 -18.05 2.95
C GLU A 77 23.58 -19.13 1.90
N TYR A 78 23.01 -18.99 0.70
CA TYR A 78 23.26 -19.89 -0.43
C TYR A 78 24.59 -19.64 -1.15
N GLY A 79 25.33 -18.59 -0.81
CA GLY A 79 26.57 -18.19 -1.50
C GLY A 79 26.36 -17.61 -2.90
N LEU A 80 25.10 -17.28 -3.25
CA LEU A 80 24.73 -16.67 -4.53
C LEU A 80 24.93 -15.15 -4.54
N TYR A 81 24.96 -14.53 -3.36
CA TYR A 81 25.15 -13.10 -3.17
C TYR A 81 26.21 -12.84 -2.11
N ARG A 82 27.08 -11.85 -2.34
CA ARG A 82 28.08 -11.41 -1.37
C ARG A 82 27.69 -10.05 -0.82
N ASP A 83 27.40 -10.00 0.48
CA ASP A 83 27.07 -8.75 1.19
C ASP A 83 28.29 -8.26 1.99
N GLU A 84 29.07 -7.36 1.39
CA GLU A 84 30.29 -6.82 2.00
C GLU A 84 30.00 -6.05 3.29
N HIS A 85 28.82 -5.42 3.40
CA HIS A 85 28.44 -4.68 4.59
C HIS A 85 28.10 -5.60 5.76
N ALA A 86 27.43 -6.72 5.47
CA ALA A 86 27.19 -7.76 6.47
C ALA A 86 28.51 -8.42 6.90
N ASP A 87 29.40 -8.74 5.95
CA ASP A 87 30.70 -9.34 6.24
C ASP A 87 31.56 -8.44 7.14
N PHE A 88 31.56 -7.13 6.89
CA PHE A 88 32.26 -6.17 7.74
C PHE A 88 31.69 -6.12 9.17
N LYS A 89 30.36 -6.16 9.32
CA LYS A 89 29.72 -6.20 10.65
C LYS A 89 30.08 -7.46 11.41
N ASP A 90 30.04 -8.61 10.75
CA ASP A 90 30.36 -9.91 11.34
C ASP A 90 31.83 -9.93 11.85
N GLU A 91 32.77 -9.41 11.05
CA GLU A 91 34.18 -9.32 11.47
C GLU A 91 34.39 -8.32 12.62
N MET A 92 33.68 -7.19 12.60
CA MET A 92 33.71 -6.23 13.71
C MET A 92 33.17 -6.83 15.02
N ASP A 93 32.10 -7.62 14.94
CA ASP A 93 31.52 -8.32 16.08
C ASP A 93 32.46 -9.42 16.60
N ARG A 94 33.12 -10.17 15.71
CA ARG A 94 34.18 -11.13 16.06
C ARG A 94 35.32 -10.45 16.81
N MET A 95 35.86 -9.36 16.29
CA MET A 95 36.94 -8.60 16.93
C MET A 95 36.52 -8.04 18.29
N ARG A 96 35.26 -7.64 18.43
CA ARG A 96 34.71 -7.17 19.70
C ARG A 96 34.62 -8.29 20.75
N ALA A 97 34.23 -9.49 20.34
CA ALA A 97 34.21 -10.67 21.21
C ALA A 97 35.62 -11.03 21.69
N LEU A 98 36.62 -11.00 20.80
CA LEU A 98 38.03 -11.23 21.15
C LEU A 98 38.58 -10.20 22.15
N ARG A 99 38.10 -8.94 22.08
CA ARG A 99 38.43 -7.89 23.06
C ARG A 99 37.69 -8.06 24.40
N GLY A 100 36.92 -9.13 24.60
CA GLY A 100 36.13 -9.36 25.80
C GLY A 100 34.93 -8.42 25.94
N LYS A 101 34.49 -7.78 24.85
CA LYS A 101 33.31 -6.89 24.83
C LYS A 101 32.16 -7.50 24.01
N PRO A 102 31.81 -8.79 24.16
CA PRO A 102 30.77 -9.39 23.35
C PRO A 102 29.44 -8.65 23.54
N LYS A 103 28.62 -8.64 22.51
CA LYS A 103 27.29 -8.05 22.57
C LYS A 103 26.52 -8.72 23.71
N HIS A 104 26.06 -7.95 24.68
CA HIS A 104 25.28 -8.49 25.78
C HIS A 104 23.92 -8.98 25.25
N ILE A 105 23.73 -10.30 25.25
CA ILE A 105 22.46 -10.92 24.90
C ILE A 105 21.60 -10.97 26.17
N ARG A 106 20.52 -10.18 26.20
CA ARG A 106 19.52 -10.27 27.26
C ARG A 106 18.75 -11.59 27.10
N LYS A 107 18.92 -12.51 28.05
CA LYS A 107 18.16 -13.77 28.08
C LYS A 107 16.68 -13.49 28.40
N THR A 108 15.78 -14.19 27.72
CA THR A 108 14.35 -14.14 28.07
C THR A 108 14.08 -14.81 29.42
N LYS A 109 12.93 -14.53 30.04
CA LYS A 109 12.56 -15.11 31.34
C LYS A 109 12.52 -16.65 31.30
N ALA A 110 11.92 -17.22 30.24
CA ALA A 110 11.85 -18.67 30.04
C ALA A 110 13.23 -19.33 29.93
N GLN A 111 14.18 -18.71 29.24
CA GLN A 111 15.56 -19.23 29.12
C GLN A 111 16.28 -19.22 30.47
N ARG A 112 16.03 -18.20 31.31
CA ARG A 112 16.59 -18.12 32.67
C ARG A 112 16.00 -19.19 33.60
N GLU A 113 14.72 -19.48 33.48
CA GLU A 113 14.04 -20.52 34.26
C GLU A 113 14.47 -21.94 33.86
N GLN A 114 14.68 -22.19 32.56
CA GLN A 114 15.21 -23.47 32.06
C GLN A 114 16.65 -23.71 32.54
N GLU A 115 17.51 -22.69 32.52
CA GLU A 115 18.86 -22.80 33.06
C GLU A 115 18.84 -23.07 34.57
N ALA A 116 18.01 -22.37 35.34
CA ALA A 116 17.87 -22.61 36.78
C ALA A 116 17.44 -24.06 37.09
N ASN A 117 16.45 -24.59 36.36
CA ASN A 117 15.98 -25.97 36.53
C ASN A 117 17.03 -27.01 36.08
N SER A 118 17.86 -26.69 35.08
CA SER A 118 18.95 -27.56 34.64
C SER A 118 20.11 -27.64 35.64
N LEU A 119 20.40 -26.55 36.37
CA LEU A 119 21.42 -26.55 37.44
C LEU A 119 20.96 -27.31 38.69
N THR A 120 19.66 -27.32 38.98
CA THR A 120 19.11 -28.04 40.15
C THR A 120 18.95 -29.54 39.93
N SER A 121 18.98 -30.01 38.68
CA SER A 121 18.84 -31.44 38.33
C SER A 121 20.18 -32.17 38.15
N SER A 122 21.29 -31.43 38.13
CA SER A 122 22.66 -31.96 38.06
C SER A 122 23.37 -32.05 39.42
N THR A 123 22.64 -31.84 40.52
CA THR A 123 23.11 -31.98 41.92
C THR A 123 22.31 -33.07 42.60
#